data_AF-A0AA43FNS5-F1
#
_entry.id   AF-A0AA43FNS5-F1
#
_cell.length_a   1.000
_cell.length_b   1.000
_cell.length_c   1.000
_cell.angle_alpha   90.00
_cell.angle_beta   90.00
_cell.angle_gamma   90.00
#
_symmetry.space_group_name_H-M   'P 1'
#
loop_
_entity.id
_entity.type
_entity.pdbx_description
1 polymer ?
#
loop_
_entity_poly.entity_id
_entity_poly.type
_entity_poly.pdbx_seq_one_letter_code
_entity_poly.pdbx_strand_id
1 'polypeptide(L)' 'MSKKSNLKVRLLFADGGAFHHEDVEIPSASMKGYDRIIDCVREDEAVLKRIYVDVDRLCAAYLIDE' A
#
# COMPACT_ATOMS: atom_id res chain seq x y z
N MET A 1 -19.06 15.38 7.90
CA MET A 1 -17.63 15.14 7.65
C MET A 1 -17.45 13.64 7.43
N SER A 2 -17.05 13.20 6.25
CA SER A 2 -16.89 11.76 5.98
C SER A 2 -15.76 11.22 6.87
N LYS A 3 -16.05 10.19 7.66
CA LYS A 3 -15.07 9.54 8.55
C LYS A 3 -13.92 9.06 7.67
N LYS A 4 -12.71 9.63 7.83
CA LYS A 4 -11.52 9.17 7.09
C LYS A 4 -11.23 7.75 7.58
N SER A 5 -11.70 6.74 6.85
CA SER A 5 -11.36 5.35 7.12
C SER A 5 -10.00 5.07 6.49
N ASN A 6 -9.09 4.53 7.30
CA ASN A 6 -7.87 3.92 6.80
C ASN A 6 -8.15 2.43 6.52
N LEU A 7 -7.40 1.86 5.60
CA LEU A 7 -7.36 0.42 5.31
C LEU A 7 -5.96 -0.09 5.59
N LYS A 8 -5.87 -1.31 6.11
CA LYS A 8 -4.59 -1.97 6.37
C LYS A 8 -4.18 -2.77 5.14
N VAL A 9 -2.99 -2.49 4.63
CA VAL A 9 -2.44 -3.12 3.42
C VAL A 9 -1.11 -3.76 3.77
N ARG A 10 -0.94 -5.02 3.36
CA ARG A 10 0.34 -5.73 3.42
C ARG A 10 1.11 -5.49 2.15
N LEU A 11 2.30 -4.91 2.28
CA LEU A 11 3.30 -4.81 1.22
C LEU A 11 4.25 -5.99 1.32
N LEU A 12 4.56 -6.63 0.19
CA LEU A 12 5.53 -7.72 0.10
C LEU A 12 6.73 -7.25 -0.71
N PHE A 13 7.92 -7.35 -0.12
CA PHE A 13 9.17 -6.95 -0.74
C PHE A 13 10.10 -8.15 -0.94
N ALA A 14 10.81 -8.16 -2.06
CA ALA A 14 11.91 -9.10 -2.29
C ALA A 14 13.25 -8.43 -1.97
N ASP A 15 14.09 -9.12 -1.19
CA ASP A 15 15.42 -8.66 -0.83
C ASP A 15 16.43 -9.81 -0.88
N GLY A 16 17.30 -9.81 -1.89
CA GLY A 16 18.43 -10.74 -1.97
C GLY A 16 18.08 -12.23 -1.92
N GLY A 17 16.88 -12.63 -2.34
CA GLY A 17 16.39 -14.02 -2.28
C GLY A 17 15.52 -14.36 -1.07
N ALA A 18 15.27 -13.39 -0.19
CA ALA A 18 14.28 -13.47 0.87
C ALA A 18 13.06 -12.58 0.57
N PHE A 19 11.93 -12.90 1.19
CA PHE A 19 10.74 -12.06 1.17
C PHE A 19 10.46 -11.56 2.58
N HIS A 20 10.14 -10.28 2.71
CA HIS A 20 9.61 -9.69 3.93
C HIS A 20 8.34 -8.91 3.63
N HIS A 21 7.51 -8.71 4.66
CA HIS A 21 6.28 -7.94 4.52
C HIS A 21 6.19 -6.84 5.56
N GLU A 22 5.50 -5.77 5.19
CA GLU A 22 5.18 -4.65 6.06
C GLU A 22 3.70 -4.32 5.96
N ASP A 23 3.05 -4.12 7.10
CA ASP A 23 1.65 -3.72 7.14
C ASP A 23 1.56 -2.21 7.34
N VAL A 24 0.90 -1.53 6.39
CA VAL A 24 0.74 -0.07 6.39
C VAL A 24 -0.73 0.32 6.40
N GLU A 25 -1.02 1.52 6.90
CA GLU A 25 -2.36 2.11 6.79
C GLU A 25 -2.42 3.16 5.68
N ILE A 26 -3.35 2.98 4.75
CA ILE A 26 -3.58 3.92 3.65
C ILE A 26 -5.01 4.48 3.66
N PRO A 27 -5.26 5.68 3.10
CA PRO A 27 -6.62 6.21 2.99
C PRO A 27 -7.50 5.31 2.12
N SER A 28 -8.69 4.94 2.62
CA SER A 28 -9.68 4.17 1.83
C SER A 28 -10.14 4.89 0.56
N ALA A 29 -10.07 6.22 0.57
CA ALA A 29 -10.42 7.05 -0.58
C ALA A 29 -9.45 6.86 -1.76
N SER A 30 -8.15 6.67 -1.51
CA SER A 30 -7.14 6.47 -2.54
C SER A 30 -7.41 5.19 -3.35
N MET A 31 -7.88 4.14 -2.69
CA MET A 31 -8.20 2.85 -3.33
C MET A 31 -9.28 2.92 -4.41
N LYS A 32 -10.16 3.93 -4.38
CA LYS A 32 -11.21 4.07 -5.41
C LYS A 32 -10.67 4.53 -6.76
N GLY A 33 -9.46 5.07 -6.79
CA GLY A 33 -8.82 5.60 -8.01
C GLY A 33 -7.99 4.57 -8.78
N TYR A 34 -7.81 3.35 -8.25
CA TYR A 34 -6.90 2.36 -8.81
C TYR A 34 -7.55 0.98 -8.87
N ASP A 35 -7.42 0.30 -10.00
CA ASP A 35 -7.87 -1.08 -10.16
C ASP A 35 -6.99 -2.06 -9.38
N ARG A 36 -5.71 -1.72 -9.16
CA ARG A 36 -4.75 -2.54 -8.42
C ARG A 36 -4.19 -1.79 -7.23
N ILE A 37 -4.20 -2.44 -6.06
CA ILE A 37 -3.66 -1.90 -4.80
C ILE A 37 -2.20 -1.49 -4.95
N ILE A 38 -1.42 -2.28 -5.69
CA ILE A 38 0.00 -2.03 -5.91
C ILE A 38 0.24 -0.71 -6.68
N ASP A 39 -0.66 -0.31 -7.58
CA ASP A 39 -0.53 0.96 -8.29
C ASP A 39 -0.84 2.13 -7.35
N CYS A 40 -1.87 1.99 -6.52
CA CYS A 40 -2.24 2.98 -5.50
C CYS A 40 -1.04 3.32 -4.57
N VAL A 41 -0.34 2.30 -4.05
CA VAL A 41 0.80 2.53 -3.14
C VAL A 41 2.08 3.01 -3.85
N ARG A 42 2.12 2.99 -5.19
CA ARG A 42 3.25 3.48 -6.00
C ARG A 42 3.04 4.89 -6.54
N GLU A 43 1.80 5.32 -6.70
CA GLU A 43 1.47 6.52 -7.47
C GLU A 43 0.63 7.55 -6.68
N ASP A 44 -0.18 7.12 -5.71
CA ASP A 44 -1.11 8.02 -5.02
C ASP A 44 -0.38 8.97 -4.08
N GLU A 45 -0.44 10.28 -4.39
CA GLU A 45 0.23 11.31 -3.60
C GLU A 45 -0.21 11.31 -2.12
N ALA A 46 -1.48 11.01 -1.83
CA ALA A 46 -1.98 10.98 -0.46
C ALA A 46 -1.46 9.77 0.34
N VAL A 47 -1.10 8.68 -0.35
CA VAL A 47 -0.41 7.52 0.21
C VAL A 47 1.09 7.82 0.38
N LEU A 48 1.76 8.27 -0.67
CA LEU A 48 3.22 8.51 -0.68
C LEU A 48 3.67 9.64 0.26
N LYS A 49 2.77 10.56 0.63
CA LYS A 49 3.03 11.55 1.69
C LYS A 49 3.08 10.94 3.11
N ARG A 50 2.64 9.68 3.28
CA ARG A 50 2.56 9.00 4.58
C ARG A 50 3.55 7.87 4.74
N ILE A 51 3.85 7.18 3.64
CA ILE A 51 4.75 6.03 3.62
C ILE A 51 5.83 6.23 2.57
N TYR A 52 7.03 5.71 2.85
CA TYR A 52 8.06 5.54 1.84
C TYR A 52 7.97 4.11 1.29
N VAL A 53 8.00 3.95 -0.02
CA VAL A 53 7.91 2.65 -0.69
C VAL A 53 9.11 2.47 -1.60
N ASP A 54 9.88 1.40 -1.37
CA ASP A 54 10.89 0.95 -2.32
C ASP A 54 10.21 0.22 -3.48
N VAL A 55 9.94 0.96 -4.56
CA VAL A 55 9.20 0.47 -5.72
C VAL A 55 9.94 -0.64 -6.45
N ASP A 56 11.27 -0.63 -6.46
CA ASP A 56 12.07 -1.62 -7.18
C ASP A 56 12.02 -2.99 -6.48
N ARG A 57 11.78 -3.00 -5.17
CA ARG A 57 11.67 -4.22 -4.36
C ARG A 57 10.24 -4.67 -4.11
N LEU A 58 9.24 -3.81 -4.32
CA LEU A 58 7.84 -4.12 -4.09
C LEU A 58 7.32 -5.14 -5.10
N CYS A 59 6.97 -6.32 -4.60
CA CYS A 59 6.48 -7.43 -5.41
C CYS A 59 4.95 -7.53 -5.43
N ALA A 60 4.30 -7.22 -4.31
CA ALA A 60 2.85 -7.30 -4.18
C ALA A 60 2.30 -6.40 -3.07
N ALA A 61 1.01 -6.09 -3.18
CA ALA A 61 0.24 -5.39 -2.15
C ALA A 61 -1.14 -6.04 -1.99
N TYR A 62 -1.55 -6.31 -0.75
CA TYR A 62 -2.80 -7.00 -0.43
C TYR A 62 -3.56 -6.25 0.65
N LEU A 63 -4.88 -6.15 0.51
CA LEU A 63 -5.72 -5.73 1.63
C LEU A 63 -5.66 -6.81 2.72
N ILE A 64 -5.50 -6.39 3.98
CA ILE A 64 -5.64 -7.28 5.13
C ILE A 64 -7.06 -7.09 5.65
N ASP A 65 -7.94 -8.03 5.36
CA ASP A 65 -9.24 -8.12 6.02
C ASP A 65 -9.04 -8.79 7.40
N GLU A 66 -9.67 -8.22 8.44
CA GLU A 66 -9.93 -8.92 9.69
C GLU A 66 -11.15 -9.84 9.56
#